data_AF-D2EF56-F1
#
_entry.id   AF-D2EF56-F1
#
_cell.length_a   1.000
_cell.length_b   1.000
_cell.length_c   1.000
_cell.angle_alpha   90.00
_cell.angle_beta   90.00
_cell.angle_gamma   90.00
#
_symmetry.space_group_name_H-M   'P 1'
#
loop_
_entity.id
_entity.type
_entity.pdbx_description
1 polymer ?
#
loop_
_entity_poly.entity_id
_entity_poly.type
_entity_poly.pdbx_seq_one_letter_code
_entity_poly.pdbx_strand_id
1 'polypeptide(L)'
;MEATENNEESHFFIIRVTIGREMQALERLQSQLARVNGIYSIVKPYSLKGYIIVEADSRESISNLIYNIKHIRGIMNKELSKDEALKTIEKKKQNIDINIGDVVKVLSGPFKGETATVKAVNKEKEELTVMFLESAVPINVNIKISDVSTIKSEGENK
;
A
#
# COMPACT_ATOMS: atom_id res chain seq x y z
N MET A 1 16.83 32.73 -21.96
CA MET A 1 15.38 32.44 -21.83
C MET A 1 15.25 31.51 -20.64
N GLU A 2 15.02 32.08 -19.46
CA GLU A 2 14.66 31.30 -18.28
C GLU A 2 13.27 30.71 -18.53
N ALA A 3 13.15 29.40 -18.38
CA ALA A 3 11.86 28.73 -18.41
C ALA A 3 11.06 29.23 -17.20
N THR A 4 9.99 29.95 -17.45
CA THR A 4 9.01 30.28 -16.42
C THR A 4 8.35 28.98 -15.98
N GLU A 5 8.71 28.49 -14.79
CA GLU A 5 7.93 27.49 -14.08
C GLU A 5 6.54 28.10 -13.84
N ASN A 6 5.57 27.72 -14.69
CA ASN A 6 4.16 27.97 -14.42
C ASN A 6 3.80 27.15 -13.19
N ASN A 7 3.90 27.77 -12.02
CA ASN A 7 3.45 27.20 -10.77
C ASN A 7 1.91 27.29 -10.74
N GLU A 8 1.25 26.41 -11.50
CA GLU A 8 -0.17 26.14 -11.26
C GLU A 8 -0.26 25.56 -9.84
N GLU A 9 -0.89 26.30 -8.93
CA GLU A 9 -1.08 25.87 -7.54
C GLU A 9 -1.84 24.53 -7.53
N SER A 10 -1.10 23.45 -7.32
CA SER A 10 -1.64 22.09 -7.26
C SER A 10 -1.92 21.71 -5.81
N HIS A 11 -3.15 21.33 -5.53
CA HIS A 11 -3.64 21.02 -4.21
C HIS A 11 -4.02 19.54 -4.10
N PHE A 12 -3.65 18.90 -2.99
CA PHE A 12 -4.02 17.50 -2.71
C PHE A 12 -5.23 17.45 -1.78
N PHE A 13 -6.34 16.93 -2.29
CA PHE A 13 -7.58 16.80 -1.54
C PHE A 13 -7.90 15.33 -1.25
N ILE A 14 -8.61 15.10 -0.16
CA ILE A 14 -9.08 13.78 0.24
C ILE A 14 -10.58 13.64 -0.03
N ILE A 15 -10.95 12.61 -0.77
CA ILE A 15 -12.34 12.19 -0.98
C ILE A 15 -12.65 11.02 -0.06
N ARG A 16 -13.74 11.13 0.70
CA ARG A 16 -14.29 10.02 1.50
C ARG A 16 -15.09 9.08 0.63
N VAL A 17 -14.83 7.79 0.77
CA VAL A 17 -15.46 6.72 0.00
C VAL A 17 -16.01 5.65 0.92
N THR A 18 -17.00 4.89 0.46
CA THR A 18 -17.44 3.68 1.14
C THR A 18 -16.30 2.65 1.20
N ILE A 19 -15.95 2.24 2.41
CA ILE A 19 -14.90 1.24 2.67
C ILE A 19 -15.18 -0.04 1.86
N GLY A 20 -14.17 -0.54 1.16
CA GLY A 20 -14.27 -1.72 0.30
C GLY A 20 -14.88 -1.47 -1.08
N ARG A 21 -15.30 -0.23 -1.38
CA ARG A 21 -15.81 0.20 -2.70
C ARG A 21 -14.88 1.21 -3.37
N GLU A 22 -13.64 1.36 -2.90
CA GLU A 22 -12.69 2.35 -3.42
C GLU A 22 -12.36 2.11 -4.89
N MET A 23 -12.26 0.84 -5.30
CA MET A 23 -11.97 0.50 -6.70
C MET A 23 -13.11 0.92 -7.63
N GLN A 24 -14.34 0.59 -7.25
CA GLN A 24 -15.54 0.98 -8.00
C GLN A 24 -15.71 2.51 -8.04
N ALA A 25 -15.41 3.21 -6.94
CA ALA A 25 -15.42 4.67 -6.93
C ALA A 25 -14.37 5.26 -7.88
N LEU A 26 -13.17 4.68 -7.92
CA LEU A 26 -12.09 5.12 -8.82
C LEU A 26 -12.48 4.98 -10.29
N GLU A 27 -13.06 3.84 -10.68
CA GLU A 27 -13.55 3.61 -12.05
C GLU A 27 -14.60 4.65 -12.45
N ARG A 28 -15.49 5.02 -11.52
CA ARG A 28 -16.52 6.04 -11.77
C ARG A 28 -15.91 7.43 -11.91
N LEU A 29 -14.94 7.78 -11.06
CA LEU A 29 -14.20 9.04 -11.17
C LEU A 29 -13.50 9.15 -12.52
N GLN A 30 -12.82 8.08 -12.96
CA GLN A 30 -12.17 8.05 -14.27
C GLN A 30 -13.16 8.28 -15.42
N SER A 31 -14.36 7.71 -15.35
CA SER A 31 -15.39 7.94 -16.37
C SER A 31 -15.90 9.39 -16.46
N GLN A 32 -15.72 10.18 -15.39
CA GLN A 32 -16.09 11.59 -15.35
C GLN A 32 -14.96 12.53 -15.77
N LEU A 33 -13.71 12.09 -15.78
CA LEU A 33 -12.54 12.92 -16.14
C LEU A 33 -12.66 13.57 -17.52
N ALA A 34 -13.34 12.94 -18.48
CA ALA A 34 -13.55 13.52 -19.81
C ALA A 34 -14.47 14.76 -19.83
N ARG A 35 -15.16 15.04 -18.72
CA ARG A 35 -16.18 16.10 -18.61
C ARG A 35 -15.78 17.21 -17.64
N VAL A 36 -14.65 17.07 -16.96
CA VAL A 36 -14.17 18.02 -15.96
C VAL A 36 -12.70 18.34 -16.23
N ASN A 37 -12.31 19.59 -15.97
CA ASN A 37 -10.93 20.04 -16.07
C ASN A 37 -10.36 20.26 -14.66
N GLY A 38 -9.08 20.58 -14.56
CA GLY A 38 -8.45 20.93 -13.29
C GLY A 38 -8.15 19.75 -12.38
N ILE A 39 -8.20 18.51 -12.90
CA ILE A 39 -7.80 17.29 -12.18
C ILE A 39 -6.50 16.77 -12.78
N TYR A 40 -5.44 16.74 -11.97
CA TYR A 40 -4.11 16.34 -12.41
C TYR A 40 -3.84 14.85 -12.15
N SER A 41 -4.25 14.35 -10.98
CA SER A 41 -4.07 12.93 -10.63
C SER A 41 -5.12 12.42 -9.65
N ILE A 42 -5.38 11.11 -9.70
CA ILE A 42 -6.26 10.41 -8.76
C ILE A 42 -5.55 9.15 -8.29
N VAL A 43 -5.42 8.97 -6.97
CA VAL A 43 -4.72 7.83 -6.39
C VAL A 43 -5.51 7.21 -5.25
N LYS A 44 -5.53 5.87 -5.26
CA LYS A 44 -5.99 5.08 -4.10
C LYS A 44 -4.79 4.87 -3.17
N PRO A 45 -4.76 5.48 -1.97
CA PRO A 45 -3.69 5.25 -1.00
C PRO A 45 -3.68 3.81 -0.50
N TYR A 46 -2.49 3.24 -0.28
CA TYR A 46 -2.35 1.89 0.28
C TYR A 46 -2.58 1.86 1.80
N SER A 47 -2.17 2.93 2.47
CA SER A 47 -2.21 3.05 3.93
C SER A 47 -3.60 3.44 4.47
N LEU A 48 -4.51 3.96 3.63
CA LEU A 48 -5.81 4.50 4.06
C LEU A 48 -6.97 3.79 3.36
N LYS A 49 -7.82 3.10 4.11
CA LYS A 49 -9.06 2.47 3.61
C LYS A 49 -10.22 3.47 3.62
N GLY A 50 -11.08 3.42 2.61
CA GLY A 50 -12.22 4.34 2.48
C GLY A 50 -11.88 5.76 2.03
N TYR A 51 -10.69 5.96 1.46
CA TYR A 51 -10.24 7.26 0.97
C TYR A 51 -9.63 7.16 -0.42
N ILE A 52 -9.75 8.24 -1.17
CA ILE A 52 -9.07 8.48 -2.44
C ILE A 52 -8.45 9.87 -2.34
N ILE A 53 -7.23 10.03 -2.85
CA ILE A 53 -6.56 11.33 -2.93
C ILE A 53 -6.65 11.82 -4.37
N VAL A 54 -6.96 13.10 -4.53
CA VAL A 54 -7.06 13.77 -5.83
C VAL A 54 -6.21 15.02 -5.80
N GLU A 55 -5.37 15.14 -6.82
CA GLU A 55 -4.58 16.33 -7.09
C GLU A 55 -5.34 17.19 -8.11
N ALA A 56 -5.61 18.44 -7.75
CA ALA A 56 -6.44 19.35 -8.54
C ALA A 56 -6.03 20.81 -8.36
N ASP A 57 -6.46 21.66 -9.29
CA ASP A 57 -6.29 23.11 -9.22
C ASP A 57 -7.13 23.76 -8.10
N SER A 58 -8.28 23.16 -7.79
CA SER A 58 -9.26 23.76 -6.89
C SER A 58 -10.23 22.73 -6.32
N ARG A 59 -10.87 23.11 -5.20
CA ARG A 59 -11.94 22.32 -4.58
C ARG A 59 -13.21 22.26 -5.44
N GLU A 60 -13.42 23.26 -6.29
CA GLU A 60 -14.56 23.32 -7.20
C GLU A 60 -14.44 22.24 -8.29
N SER A 61 -13.26 22.08 -8.89
CA SER A 61 -12.98 21.02 -9.86
C SER A 61 -13.29 19.63 -9.29
N ILE A 62 -12.94 19.39 -8.02
CA ILE A 62 -13.29 18.14 -7.34
C ILE A 62 -14.79 18.02 -7.07
N SER A 63 -15.45 19.10 -6.67
CA SER A 63 -16.89 19.10 -6.44
C SER A 63 -17.66 18.72 -7.70
N ASN A 64 -17.20 19.23 -8.85
CA ASN A 64 -17.72 18.86 -10.17
C ASN A 64 -17.41 17.39 -10.52
N LEU A 65 -16.18 16.93 -10.25
CA LEU A 65 -15.77 15.54 -10.50
C LEU A 65 -16.58 14.51 -9.70
N ILE A 66 -16.93 14.80 -8.44
CA ILE A 66 -17.63 13.83 -7.57
C ILE A 66 -19.15 13.87 -7.68
N TYR A 67 -19.68 14.80 -8.48
CA TYR A 67 -21.12 15.04 -8.55
C TYR A 67 -21.87 13.80 -9.03
N ASN A 68 -22.86 13.38 -8.23
CA ASN A 68 -23.71 12.22 -8.50
C ASN A 68 -22.95 10.89 -8.69
N ILE A 69 -21.77 10.74 -8.07
CA ILE A 69 -21.02 9.47 -8.08
C ILE A 69 -21.40 8.59 -6.88
N LYS A 70 -21.79 7.34 -7.16
CA LYS A 70 -22.04 6.33 -6.13
C LYS A 70 -20.80 6.05 -5.29
N HIS A 71 -21.03 5.77 -4.01
CA HIS A 71 -20.01 5.41 -3.01
C HIS A 71 -19.07 6.55 -2.58
N ILE A 72 -19.19 7.75 -3.16
CA ILE A 72 -18.52 8.94 -2.64
C ILE A 72 -19.39 9.58 -1.56
N ARG A 73 -18.75 9.94 -0.44
CA ARG A 73 -19.41 10.58 0.72
C ARG A 73 -19.10 12.07 0.85
N GLY A 74 -18.13 12.57 0.08
CA GLY A 74 -17.78 13.99 0.04
C GLY A 74 -16.28 14.26 0.21
N ILE A 75 -15.92 15.54 0.12
CA ILE A 75 -14.55 16.03 0.21
C ILE A 75 -14.23 16.37 1.67
N MET A 76 -13.02 16.05 2.13
CA MET A 76 -12.54 16.51 3.42
C MET A 76 -12.18 18.01 3.39
N ASN A 77 -12.34 18.69 4.52
CA ASN A 77 -11.98 20.11 4.63
C ASN A 77 -10.47 20.33 4.74
N LYS A 78 -9.72 19.29 5.12
CA LYS A 78 -8.26 19.33 5.19
C LYS A 78 -7.68 18.95 3.83
N GLU A 79 -6.78 19.80 3.34
CA GLU A 79 -5.85 19.49 2.25
C GLU A 79 -4.61 18.79 2.80
N LEU A 80 -3.97 17.99 1.95
CA LEU A 80 -2.70 17.34 2.25
C LEU A 80 -1.56 18.15 1.65
N SER A 81 -0.43 18.20 2.36
CA SER A 81 0.82 18.58 1.71
C SER A 81 1.27 17.46 0.76
N LYS A 82 2.12 17.79 -0.21
CA LYS A 82 2.73 16.82 -1.11
C LYS A 82 3.40 15.66 -0.37
N ASP A 83 4.13 15.95 0.71
CA ASP A 83 4.80 14.93 1.54
C ASP A 83 3.81 14.04 2.29
N GLU A 84 2.72 14.60 2.81
CA GLU A 84 1.65 13.81 3.43
C GLU A 84 1.00 12.89 2.40
N ALA A 85 0.68 13.40 1.20
CA ALA A 85 0.10 12.60 0.13
C ALA A 85 1.04 11.44 -0.28
N LEU A 86 2.32 11.72 -0.51
CA LEU A 86 3.31 10.70 -0.88
C LEU A 86 3.43 9.58 0.16
N LYS A 87 3.48 9.92 1.45
CA LYS A 87 3.52 8.92 2.55
C LYS A 87 2.32 7.97 2.53
N THR A 88 1.18 8.39 1.99
CA THR A 88 0.01 7.50 1.92
C THR A 88 0.08 6.49 0.78
N ILE A 89 0.83 6.83 -0.28
CA ILE A 89 1.05 6.05 -1.50
C ILE A 89 2.24 5.11 -1.32
N GLU A 90 3.19 5.45 -0.46
CA GLU A 90 4.29 4.56 -0.11
C GLU A 90 3.77 3.24 0.46
N LYS A 91 3.86 2.19 -0.37
CA LYS A 91 3.75 0.82 0.10
C LYS A 91 4.95 0.59 1.01
N LYS A 92 4.76 0.68 2.32
CA LYS A 92 5.73 0.16 3.29
C LYS A 92 5.94 -1.31 2.91
N LYS A 93 7.02 -1.59 2.18
CA LYS A 93 7.57 -2.94 2.13
C LYS A 93 7.77 -3.28 3.59
N GLN A 94 7.12 -4.33 4.08
CA GLN A 94 7.60 -4.93 5.31
C GLN A 94 9.00 -5.42 4.95
N ASN A 95 10.00 -4.58 5.19
CA ASN A 95 11.39 -5.00 5.29
C ASN A 95 11.41 -5.84 6.56
N ILE A 96 10.92 -7.08 6.47
CA ILE A 96 11.23 -8.08 7.45
C ILE A 96 12.67 -8.44 7.12
N ASP A 97 13.62 -7.83 7.83
CA ASP A 97 15.02 -8.23 7.79
C ASP A 97 15.12 -9.62 8.42
N ILE A 98 14.83 -10.62 7.60
CA ILE A 98 14.94 -12.03 7.95
C ILE A 98 16.35 -12.47 7.58
N ASN A 99 17.07 -12.99 8.56
CA ASN A 99 18.41 -13.53 8.38
C ASN A 99 18.37 -15.06 8.36
N ILE A 100 19.43 -15.65 7.78
CA ILE A 100 19.66 -17.09 7.89
C ILE A 100 19.86 -17.40 9.38
N GLY A 101 19.16 -18.42 9.89
CA GLY A 101 19.15 -18.78 11.32
C GLY A 101 17.94 -18.27 12.09
N ASP A 102 17.22 -17.27 11.58
CA ASP A 102 16.03 -16.75 12.25
C ASP A 102 14.92 -17.81 12.36
N VAL A 103 14.16 -17.74 13.45
CA VAL A 103 12.98 -18.58 13.65
C VAL A 103 11.75 -17.79 13.24
N VAL A 104 11.02 -18.31 12.27
CA VAL A 104 9.81 -17.70 11.71
C VAL A 104 8.61 -18.59 11.93
N LYS A 105 7.43 -17.98 12.04
CA LYS A 105 6.12 -18.65 12.06
C LYS A 105 5.44 -18.47 10.72
N VAL A 106 4.91 -19.55 10.17
CA VAL A 106 4.14 -19.49 8.93
C VAL A 106 2.71 -18.98 9.23
N LEU A 107 2.26 -17.98 8.49
CA LEU A 107 0.97 -17.30 8.69
C LEU A 107 -0.15 -17.84 7.79
N SER A 108 0.22 -18.47 6.66
CA SER A 108 -0.71 -18.90 5.61
C SER A 108 -0.26 -20.21 4.94
N GLY A 109 -1.14 -20.82 4.15
CA GLY A 109 -0.84 -22.08 3.45
C GLY A 109 -0.95 -23.34 4.33
N PRO A 110 -0.51 -24.50 3.81
CA PRO A 110 -0.70 -25.80 4.47
C PRO A 110 0.07 -25.93 5.80
N PHE A 111 1.16 -25.18 5.97
CA PHE A 111 2.01 -25.19 7.16
C PHE A 111 1.67 -24.04 8.13
N LYS A 112 0.49 -23.42 7.97
CA LYS A 112 0.07 -22.29 8.81
C LYS A 112 0.10 -22.67 10.29
N GLY A 113 0.80 -21.85 11.08
CA GLY A 113 0.94 -22.02 12.52
C GLY A 113 2.24 -22.69 12.94
N GLU A 114 2.92 -23.40 12.05
CA GLU A 114 4.18 -24.07 12.35
C GLU A 114 5.35 -23.08 12.42
N THR A 115 6.37 -23.47 13.19
CA THR A 115 7.63 -22.74 13.31
C THR A 115 8.73 -23.40 12.50
N ALA A 116 9.52 -22.58 11.81
CA ALA A 116 10.60 -23.03 10.97
C ALA A 116 11.83 -22.14 11.12
N THR A 117 13.02 -22.72 10.90
CA THR A 117 14.29 -21.98 10.85
C THR A 117 14.64 -21.63 9.42
N VAL A 118 15.05 -20.40 9.19
CA VAL A 118 15.44 -19.90 7.87
C VAL A 118 16.80 -20.48 7.47
N LYS A 119 16.86 -21.14 6.31
CA LYS A 119 18.09 -21.73 5.74
C LYS A 119 18.69 -20.89 4.63
N ALA A 120 17.86 -20.22 3.84
CA ALA A 120 18.30 -19.32 2.79
C ALA A 120 17.27 -18.20 2.57
N VAL A 121 17.75 -17.04 2.13
CA VAL A 121 16.92 -15.87 1.82
C VAL A 121 17.19 -15.47 0.38
N ASN A 122 16.15 -15.48 -0.45
CA ASN A 122 16.21 -14.96 -1.81
C ASN A 122 15.51 -13.59 -1.84
N LYS A 123 16.29 -12.51 -1.77
CA LYS A 123 15.77 -11.13 -1.76
C LYS A 123 15.18 -10.70 -3.11
N GLU A 124 15.65 -11.27 -4.23
CA GLU A 124 15.13 -10.93 -5.56
C GLU A 124 13.73 -11.51 -5.78
N LYS A 125 13.48 -12.73 -5.29
CA LYS A 125 12.19 -13.42 -5.42
C LYS A 125 11.24 -13.21 -4.23
N GLU A 126 11.69 -12.52 -3.19
CA GLU A 126 10.97 -12.38 -1.92
C GLU A 126 10.55 -13.73 -1.30
N GLU A 127 11.45 -14.73 -1.41
CA GLU A 127 11.24 -16.12 -0.94
C GLU A 127 12.29 -16.52 0.10
N LEU A 128 11.87 -17.37 1.04
CA LEU A 128 12.69 -17.98 2.09
C LEU A 128 12.67 -19.48 1.90
N THR A 129 13.82 -20.12 1.99
CA THR A 129 13.90 -21.56 2.21
C THR A 129 13.92 -21.79 3.71
N VAL A 130 12.87 -22.43 4.24
CA VAL A 130 12.72 -22.71 5.68
C VAL A 130 12.73 -24.20 5.96
N MET A 131 13.15 -24.57 7.16
CA MET A 131 13.15 -25.94 7.66
C MET A 131 12.27 -26.01 8.92
N PHE A 132 11.21 -26.81 8.88
CA PHE A 132 10.24 -26.94 9.98
C PHE A 132 10.83 -27.65 11.18
N LEU A 133 10.55 -27.14 12.39
CA LEU A 133 11.06 -27.70 13.64
C LEU A 133 10.21 -28.85 14.19
N GLU A 134 8.91 -28.90 13.85
CA GLU A 134 7.97 -29.92 14.36
C GLU A 134 7.91 -31.17 13.48
N SER A 135 8.62 -31.19 12.34
CA SER A 135 8.64 -32.35 11.43
C SER A 135 9.65 -33.41 11.88
N ALA A 136 9.22 -34.68 11.90
CA ALA A 136 10.08 -35.83 12.21
C ALA A 136 11.21 -36.04 11.18
N VAL A 137 11.06 -35.49 9.97
CA VAL A 137 12.04 -35.51 8.89
C VAL A 137 12.35 -34.06 8.48
N PRO A 138 13.62 -33.67 8.30
CA PRO A 138 13.95 -32.31 7.87
C PRO A 138 13.53 -32.08 6.42
N ILE A 139 12.47 -31.30 6.23
CA ILE A 139 11.96 -30.90 4.91
C ILE A 139 12.27 -29.42 4.71
N ASN A 140 12.90 -29.08 3.59
CA ASN A 140 13.13 -27.69 3.18
C ASN A 140 12.02 -27.25 2.22
N VAL A 141 11.32 -26.16 2.54
CA VAL A 141 10.22 -25.62 1.73
C VAL A 141 10.49 -24.15 1.43
N ASN A 142 10.16 -23.72 0.21
CA ASN A 142 10.20 -22.31 -0.18
C ASN A 142 8.87 -21.64 0.16
N ILE A 143 8.92 -20.56 0.93
CA ILE A 143 7.76 -19.79 1.38
C ILE A 143 8.01 -18.31 1.13
N LYS A 144 6.98 -17.53 0.79
CA LYS A 144 7.12 -16.09 0.59
C LYS A 144 7.41 -15.37 1.91
N ILE A 145 8.23 -14.33 1.86
CA ILE A 145 8.54 -13.47 3.02
C ILE A 145 7.25 -12.88 3.62
N SER A 146 6.26 -12.55 2.80
CA SER A 146 4.97 -11.99 3.25
C SER A 146 4.09 -12.97 4.03
N ASP A 147 4.36 -14.28 3.90
CA ASP A 147 3.57 -15.35 4.51
C ASP A 147 4.17 -15.84 5.84
N VAL A 148 5.20 -15.15 6.34
CA VAL A 148 5.86 -15.50 7.59
C VAL A 148 5.97 -14.31 8.54
N SER A 149 6.10 -14.60 9.83
CA SER A 149 6.37 -13.62 10.88
C SER A 149 7.57 -14.07 11.70
N THR A 150 8.57 -13.20 11.87
CA THR A 150 9.75 -13.48 12.69
C THR A 150 9.37 -13.58 14.17
N ILE A 151 9.79 -14.67 14.82
CA ILE A 151 9.61 -14.90 16.26
C ILE A 151 10.90 -14.57 17.03
N LYS A 152 12.04 -14.98 16.48
CA LYS A 152 13.37 -14.71 17.03
C LYS A 152 14.32 -14.36 15.90
N SER A 153 14.98 -13.22 16.04
CA SER A 153 16.12 -12.84 15.22
C SER A 153 17.40 -13.24 15.93
N GLU A 154 18.35 -13.87 15.24
CA GLU A 154 19.66 -14.22 15.83
C GLU A 154 20.48 -12.99 16.28
N GLY A 155 20.06 -11.76 15.93
CA GLY A 155 20.71 -10.51 16.31
C GLY A 155 20.36 -9.92 17.68
N GLU A 156 19.35 -10.43 18.40
CA GLU A 156 18.92 -9.85 19.70
C GLU A 156 19.59 -10.46 20.95
N ASN A 157 20.66 -11.24 20.76
CA ASN A 157 21.51 -11.68 21.88
C ASN A 157 22.96 -11.21 21.66
N LYS A 158 23.19 -9.91 21.84
CA LYS A 158 24.47 -9.35 22.24
C LYS A 158 24.30 -8.02 22.96
#